data_AF-H0R668-F1
#
_entry.id   AF-H0R668-F1
#
_cell.length_a   1.000
_cell.length_b   1.000
_cell.length_c   1.000
_cell.angle_alpha   90.00
_cell.angle_beta   90.00
_cell.angle_gamma   90.00
#
_symmetry.space_group_name_H-M   'P 1'
#
loop_
_entity.id
_entity.type
_entity.pdbx_description
1 polymer ?
#
loop_
_entity_poly.entity_id
_entity_poly.type
_entity_poly.pdbx_seq_one_letter_code
_entity_poly.pdbx_strand_id
1 'polypeptide(L)'
;MGITRFEDFRARTGIARNILSSRLDDLVSNGILTRVQYADKPVRHEYVLTEKGMDLWHVLGAMAQWGDKWSAPNGPPVVLEHSACDHQATITPTCSHCGETLDLGTLSLRPGPGAARSA
;
A
#
# COMPACT_ATOMS: atom_id res chain seq x y z
N MET A 1 -0.96 2.13 -14.29
CA MET A 1 -2.43 2.08 -14.11
C MET A 1 -2.79 0.83 -13.33
N GLY A 2 -3.64 0.95 -12.31
CA GLY A 2 -4.04 -0.16 -11.45
C GLY A 2 -5.34 -0.82 -11.89
N ILE A 3 -5.68 -1.95 -11.27
CA ILE A 3 -7.01 -2.56 -11.40
C ILE A 3 -8.01 -1.82 -10.52
N THR A 4 -9.20 -1.54 -11.05
CA THR A 4 -10.25 -0.82 -10.30
C THR A 4 -11.56 -1.59 -10.24
N ARG A 5 -11.74 -2.65 -11.04
CA ARG A 5 -13.00 -3.38 -11.14
C ARG A 5 -12.97 -4.66 -10.30
N PHE A 6 -14.13 -4.99 -9.71
CA PHE A 6 -14.30 -6.17 -8.86
C PHE A 6 -13.83 -7.47 -9.52
N GLU A 7 -14.20 -7.67 -10.79
CA GLU A 7 -13.86 -8.89 -11.53
C GLU A 7 -12.36 -8.99 -11.80
N ASP A 8 -11.67 -7.85 -12.01
CA ASP A 8 -10.22 -7.80 -12.19
C ASP A 8 -9.48 -8.13 -10.88
N PHE A 9 -9.97 -7.61 -9.74
CA PHE A 9 -9.47 -7.99 -8.41
C PHE A 9 -9.62 -9.48 -8.18
N ARG A 10 -10.79 -10.06 -8.48
CA ARG A 10 -11.02 -11.50 -8.30
C ARG A 10 -10.10 -12.33 -9.19
N ALA A 11 -9.97 -11.95 -10.46
CA ALA A 11 -9.13 -12.67 -11.41
C ALA A 11 -7.65 -12.66 -11.00
N ARG A 12 -7.15 -11.52 -10.50
CA ARG A 12 -5.74 -11.40 -10.10
C ARG A 12 -5.41 -12.01 -8.74
N THR A 13 -6.35 -11.99 -7.79
CA THR A 13 -6.09 -12.47 -6.42
C THR A 13 -6.53 -13.92 -6.18
N GLY A 14 -7.47 -14.45 -6.98
CA GLY A 14 -8.07 -15.76 -6.77
C GLY A 14 -8.96 -15.86 -5.52
N ILE A 15 -9.21 -14.75 -4.82
CA ILE A 15 -9.99 -14.71 -3.58
C ILE A 15 -11.47 -14.99 -3.88
N ALA A 16 -12.14 -15.73 -3.00
CA ALA A 16 -13.58 -16.00 -3.10
C ALA A 16 -14.41 -14.70 -3.10
N ARG A 17 -15.51 -14.67 -3.87
CA ARG A 17 -16.32 -13.45 -4.10
C ARG A 17 -16.79 -12.78 -2.81
N ASN A 18 -17.27 -13.56 -1.84
CA ASN A 18 -17.74 -13.06 -0.55
C ASN A 18 -16.61 -12.41 0.27
N ILE A 19 -15.43 -13.04 0.30
CA ILE A 19 -14.26 -12.52 1.01
C ILE A 19 -13.76 -11.24 0.32
N LEU A 20 -13.68 -11.24 -1.02
CA LEU A 20 -13.26 -10.04 -1.76
C LEU A 20 -14.22 -8.86 -1.51
N SER A 21 -15.54 -9.11 -1.51
CA SER A 21 -16.52 -8.06 -1.17
C SER A 21 -16.24 -7.48 0.21
N SER A 22 -16.13 -8.33 1.24
CA SER A 22 -15.84 -7.89 2.60
C SER A 22 -14.55 -7.08 2.68
N ARG A 23 -13.47 -7.51 2.01
CA ARG A 23 -12.19 -6.77 2.02
C ARG A 23 -12.30 -5.41 1.33
N LEU A 24 -13.01 -5.33 0.21
CA LEU A 24 -13.22 -4.05 -0.48
C LEU A 24 -14.11 -3.11 0.35
N ASP A 25 -15.13 -3.63 1.01
CA ASP A 25 -16.00 -2.85 1.90
C ASP A 25 -15.22 -2.35 3.13
N ASP A 26 -14.33 -3.17 3.70
CA ASP A 26 -13.43 -2.75 4.79
C ASP A 26 -12.49 -1.62 4.34
N LEU A 27 -11.88 -1.74 3.16
CA LEU A 27 -10.99 -0.73 2.60
C LEU A 27 -11.73 0.58 2.30
N VAL A 28 -12.98 0.51 1.82
CA VAL A 28 -13.83 1.69 1.62
C VAL A 28 -14.21 2.33 2.95
N SER A 29 -14.64 1.54 3.93
CA SER A 29 -15.03 2.02 5.26
C SER A 29 -13.87 2.68 6.01
N ASN A 30 -12.64 2.23 5.77
CA ASN A 30 -11.42 2.83 6.30
C ASN A 30 -10.90 4.02 5.47
N GLY A 31 -11.60 4.41 4.39
CA GLY A 31 -11.24 5.52 3.52
C GLY A 31 -9.95 5.29 2.72
N ILE A 32 -9.55 4.04 2.50
CA ILE A 32 -8.42 3.66 1.65
C ILE A 32 -8.85 3.62 0.18
N LEU A 33 -10.07 3.14 -0.07
CA LEU A 33 -10.70 3.14 -1.38
C LEU A 33 -11.97 4.00 -1.35
N THR A 34 -12.37 4.49 -2.51
CA THR A 34 -13.70 5.05 -2.74
C THR A 34 -14.39 4.28 -3.85
N ARG A 35 -15.72 4.14 -3.73
CA ARG A 35 -16.55 3.45 -4.71
C ARG A 35 -17.15 4.47 -5.67
N VAL A 36 -16.77 4.42 -6.94
CA VAL A 36 -17.22 5.36 -7.97
C VAL A 36 -18.11 4.62 -8.97
N GLN A 37 -19.31 5.14 -9.21
CA GLN A 37 -20.17 4.64 -10.28
C GLN A 37 -19.65 5.14 -11.62
N TYR A 38 -19.47 4.25 -12.59
CA TYR A 38 -18.98 4.59 -13.93
C TYR A 38 -19.96 4.23 -15.05
N ALA A 39 -21.03 3.52 -14.75
CA ALA A 39 -22.09 3.21 -15.71
C ALA A 39 -23.44 3.12 -14.99
N ASP A 40 -24.51 3.58 -15.66
CA ASP A 40 -25.86 3.61 -15.10
C ASP A 40 -26.72 2.40 -15.51
N LYS A 41 -26.41 1.75 -16.65
CA LYS A 41 -27.23 0.66 -17.23
C LYS A 41 -26.36 -0.44 -17.87
N PRO A 42 -26.04 -1.54 -17.17
CA PRO A 42 -26.31 -1.79 -15.75
C PRO A 42 -25.46 -0.88 -14.85
N VAL A 43 -25.90 -0.66 -13.60
CA VAL A 43 -25.11 0.08 -12.61
C VAL A 43 -23.78 -0.65 -12.37
N ARG A 44 -22.67 0.02 -12.66
CA ARG A 44 -21.32 -0.54 -12.42
C ARG A 44 -20.50 0.42 -11.60
N HIS A 45 -19.70 -0.17 -10.71
CA HIS A 45 -18.81 0.57 -9.83
C HIS A 45 -17.38 0.11 -10.03
N GLU A 46 -16.48 1.03 -9.76
CA GLU A 46 -15.06 0.79 -9.60
C GLU A 46 -14.59 1.27 -8.22
N TYR A 47 -13.44 0.76 -7.81
CA TYR A 47 -12.79 1.05 -6.55
C TYR A 47 -11.50 1.79 -6.85
N VAL A 48 -11.41 3.04 -6.41
CA VAL A 48 -10.28 3.94 -6.69
C VAL A 48 -9.59 4.29 -5.38
N LEU A 49 -8.25 4.38 -5.40
CA LEU A 49 -7.48 4.81 -4.23
C LEU A 49 -7.82 6.26 -3.87
N THR A 50 -7.99 6.50 -2.58
CA THR A 50 -7.99 7.85 -2.01
C THR A 50 -6.55 8.33 -1.82
N GLU A 51 -6.36 9.58 -1.40
CA GLU A 51 -5.05 10.08 -0.95
C GLU A 51 -4.45 9.20 0.17
N LYS A 52 -5.26 8.90 1.19
CA LYS A 52 -4.90 7.96 2.27
C LYS A 52 -4.49 6.58 1.73
N GLY A 53 -5.17 6.09 0.70
CA GLY A 53 -4.85 4.81 0.08
C GLY A 53 -3.58 4.85 -0.77
N MET A 54 -3.33 5.96 -1.48
CA MET A 54 -2.09 6.16 -2.22
C MET A 54 -0.90 6.18 -1.26
N ASP A 55 -0.98 6.90 -0.13
CA ASP A 55 0.11 7.00 0.84
C ASP A 55 0.60 5.66 1.41
N LEU A 56 -0.26 4.62 1.38
CA LEU A 56 0.11 3.27 1.81
C LEU A 56 1.19 2.62 0.96
N TRP A 57 1.51 3.15 -0.23
CA TRP A 57 2.54 2.57 -1.09
C TRP A 57 3.90 2.46 -0.38
N HIS A 58 4.25 3.41 0.49
CA HIS A 58 5.50 3.37 1.26
C HIS A 58 5.53 2.20 2.24
N VAL A 59 4.41 1.96 2.93
CA VAL A 59 4.28 0.88 3.91
C VAL A 59 4.31 -0.48 3.21
N LEU A 60 3.55 -0.61 2.12
CA LEU A 60 3.49 -1.83 1.33
C LEU A 60 4.84 -2.17 0.68
N GLY A 61 5.56 -1.17 0.16
CA GLY A 61 6.88 -1.39 -0.42
C GLY A 61 7.93 -1.80 0.63
N ALA A 62 7.93 -1.18 1.81
CA ALA A 62 8.84 -1.58 2.89
C ALA A 62 8.53 -3.01 3.38
N MET A 63 7.25 -3.38 3.46
CA MET A 63 6.81 -4.74 3.78
C MET A 63 7.23 -5.74 2.69
N ALA A 64 7.08 -5.38 1.41
CA ALA A 64 7.53 -6.20 0.29
C ALA A 64 9.04 -6.45 0.36
N GLN A 65 9.86 -5.41 0.54
CA GLN A 65 11.31 -5.55 0.68
C GLN A 65 11.73 -6.45 1.85
N TRP A 66 11.01 -6.38 2.98
CA TRP A 66 11.23 -7.31 4.08
C TRP A 66 10.92 -8.75 3.65
N GLY A 67 9.80 -8.97 2.97
CA GLY A 67 9.41 -10.27 2.43
C GLY A 67 10.40 -10.80 1.40
N ASP A 68 10.90 -9.95 0.51
CA ASP A 68 11.89 -10.30 -0.51
C ASP A 68 13.19 -10.80 0.13
N LYS A 69 13.61 -10.16 1.23
CA LYS A 69 14.83 -10.53 1.95
C LYS A 69 14.71 -11.87 2.69
N TRP A 70 13.55 -12.16 3.27
CA TRP A 70 13.42 -13.26 4.25
C TRP A 70 12.53 -14.43 3.78
N SER A 71 11.68 -14.20 2.78
CA SER A 71 10.60 -15.13 2.39
C SER A 71 10.53 -15.38 0.89
N ALA A 72 11.49 -14.88 0.10
CA ALA A 72 11.51 -15.02 -1.35
C ALA A 72 12.77 -15.77 -1.84
N PRO A 73 12.83 -17.11 -1.68
CA PRO A 73 14.01 -17.91 -2.05
C PRO A 73 14.32 -17.87 -3.56
N ASN A 74 13.33 -17.56 -4.38
CA ASN A 74 13.46 -17.42 -5.83
C ASN A 74 13.60 -15.96 -6.28
N GLY A 75 13.86 -15.03 -5.35
CA GLY A 75 13.90 -13.60 -5.60
C GLY A 75 12.52 -12.91 -5.51
N PRO A 76 12.50 -11.57 -5.59
CA PRO A 76 11.31 -10.75 -5.37
C PRO A 76 10.22 -11.03 -6.43
N PRO A 77 8.95 -11.26 -6.04
CA PRO A 77 7.85 -11.48 -6.98
C PRO A 77 7.43 -10.19 -7.69
N VAL A 78 7.78 -9.03 -7.15
CA VAL A 78 7.53 -7.70 -7.73
C VAL A 78 8.78 -6.84 -7.52
N VAL A 79 9.30 -6.25 -8.59
CA VAL A 79 10.41 -5.30 -8.54
C VAL A 79 9.85 -3.89 -8.72
N LEU A 80 10.21 -2.99 -7.81
CA LEU A 80 9.93 -1.55 -7.98
C LEU A 80 11.01 -0.97 -8.88
N GLU A 81 10.63 -0.36 -10.00
CA GLU A 81 11.55 0.30 -10.92
C GLU A 81 11.25 1.80 -10.94
N HIS A 82 12.30 2.61 -10.91
CA HIS A 82 12.17 4.05 -11.06
C HIS A 82 11.98 4.39 -12.54
N SER A 83 10.79 4.85 -12.89
CA SER A 83 10.39 5.10 -14.27
C SER A 83 11.23 6.15 -15.02
N ALA A 84 12.01 6.97 -14.32
CA ALA A 84 12.86 7.96 -14.97
C ALA A 84 14.27 7.44 -15.34
N CYS A 85 14.71 6.31 -14.76
CA CYS A 85 16.05 5.77 -15.03
C CYS A 85 16.12 4.23 -15.17
N ASP A 86 14.98 3.54 -15.13
CA ASP A 86 14.85 2.08 -15.28
C ASP A 86 15.68 1.26 -14.28
N HIS A 87 16.14 1.88 -13.19
CA HIS A 87 16.83 1.18 -12.12
C HIS A 87 15.84 0.66 -11.08
N GLN A 88 16.15 -0.50 -10.53
CA GLN A 88 15.45 -1.02 -9.36
C GLN A 88 15.55 -0.05 -8.19
N ALA A 89 14.40 0.33 -7.64
CA ALA A 89 14.25 1.21 -6.50
C ALA A 89 14.01 0.40 -5.22
N THR A 90 14.55 0.90 -4.12
CA THR A 90 14.33 0.40 -2.77
C THR A 90 13.76 1.51 -1.90
N ILE A 91 12.85 1.19 -0.98
CA ILE A 91 12.42 2.16 0.04
C ILE A 91 13.50 2.21 1.11
N THR A 92 14.11 3.38 1.24
CA THR A 92 15.15 3.67 2.23
C THR A 92 14.71 4.90 3.01
N PRO A 93 14.46 4.80 4.32
CA PRO A 93 14.06 5.96 5.12
C PRO A 93 15.24 6.92 5.25
N THR A 94 14.96 8.22 5.15
CA THR A 94 15.96 9.30 5.28
C THR A 94 15.49 10.35 6.26
N CYS A 95 16.43 10.97 6.98
CA CYS A 95 16.16 12.10 7.86
C CYS A 95 15.73 13.31 7.03
N SER A 96 14.55 13.86 7.32
CA SER A 96 14.01 15.04 6.61
C SER A 96 14.82 16.32 6.83
N HIS A 97 15.71 16.36 7.83
CA HIS A 97 16.53 17.53 8.15
C HIS A 97 17.92 17.49 7.51
N CYS A 98 18.65 16.38 7.62
CA CYS A 98 20.03 16.26 7.12
C CYS A 98 20.18 15.38 5.86
N GLY A 99 19.15 14.62 5.49
CA GLY A 99 19.19 13.71 4.33
C GLY A 99 19.89 12.37 4.60
N GLU A 100 20.44 12.14 5.80
CA GLU A 100 21.09 10.87 6.15
C GLU A 100 20.09 9.71 6.16
N THR A 101 20.53 8.53 5.71
CA THR A 101 19.76 7.29 5.80
C THR A 101 19.53 6.91 7.27
N LEU A 102 18.29 6.57 7.60
CA LEU A 102 17.91 6.14 8.94
C LEU A 102 18.01 4.62 9.07
N ASP A 103 18.51 4.17 10.21
CA ASP A 103 18.45 2.77 10.64
C ASP A 103 18.08 2.69 12.13
N LEU A 104 17.94 1.47 12.66
CA LEU A 104 17.54 1.29 14.05
C LEU A 104 18.56 1.82 15.06
N GLY A 105 19.84 1.92 14.70
CA GLY A 105 20.91 2.45 15.55
C GLY A 105 21.01 3.98 15.53
N THR A 106 20.57 4.64 14.46
CA THR A 106 20.58 6.11 14.35
C THR A 106 19.31 6.78 14.88
N LEU A 107 18.28 6.01 15.21
CA LEU A 107 17.00 6.50 15.72
C LEU A 107 16.94 6.54 17.25
N SER A 108 16.48 7.67 17.80
CA SER A 108 16.09 7.79 19.20
C SER A 108 14.57 7.99 19.30
N LEU A 109 13.89 7.11 20.04
CA LEU A 109 12.46 7.19 20.26
C LEU A 109 12.19 8.07 21.48
N ARG A 110 11.39 9.12 21.29
CA ARG A 110 10.89 9.98 22.38
C ARG A 110 9.36 10.03 22.33
N PRO A 111 8.67 10.08 23.48
CA PRO A 111 7.22 10.26 23.51
C PRO A 111 6.80 11.53 22.77
N GLY A 112 5.84 11.39 21.85
CA GLY A 112 5.21 12.52 21.17
C GLY A 112 4.02 13.10 21.94
N PRO A 113 3.42 14.20 21.47
CA PRO A 113 2.29 14.87 22.14
C PRO A 113 1.08 13.97 22.43
N GLY A 114 0.85 12.92 21.63
CA GLY A 114 -0.23 11.95 21.84
C GLY A 114 0.11 10.78 22.77
N ALA A 115 1.31 10.73 23.38
CA ALA A 115 1.73 9.62 24.24
C ALA A 115 1.08 9.66 25.64
N ALA A 116 0.52 10.80 26.03
CA ALA A 116 -0.30 10.89 27.23
C ALA A 116 -1.61 10.13 27.00
N ARG A 117 -1.81 9.04 27.75
CA ARG A 117 -3.12 8.38 27.81
C ARG A 117 -4.13 9.41 28.34
N SER A 118 -5.14 9.74 27.55
CA SER A 118 -6.37 10.31 28.08
C SER A 118 -6.91 9.31 29.11
N ALA A 119 -6.89 9.71 30.40
CA ALA A 119 -7.57 9.01 31.47
C ALA A 119 -9.08 9.18 31.35
#